data_AF-A0A931CKB4-F1
#
_entry.id   AF-A0A931CKB4-F1
#
_cell.length_a   1.000
_cell.length_b   1.000
_cell.length_c   1.000
_cell.angle_alpha   90.00
_cell.angle_beta   90.00
_cell.angle_gamma   90.00
#
_symmetry.space_group_name_H-M   'P 1'
#
loop_
_entity.id
_entity.type
_entity.pdbx_description
1 polymer ?
#
loop_
_entity_poly.entity_id
_entity_poly.type
_entity_poly.pdbx_seq_one_letter_code
_entity_poly.pdbx_strand_id
1 'polypeptide(L)'
;MTSGERLIAGLVAVMGLYAVVRNRSFAEASVVSSRRDFGIHLREGSRAYRFNWIFSRTMAITVGVVMLVGGTLGAIGIDWRDIYR
;
A
#
# COMPACT_ATOMS: atom_id res chain seq x y z
N MET A 1 -10.68 6.05 24.27
CA MET A 1 -10.75 6.64 22.92
C MET A 1 -12.00 7.50 22.78
N THR A 2 -11.83 8.74 22.35
CA THR A 2 -12.92 9.68 22.06
C THR A 2 -13.54 9.41 20.67
N SER A 3 -14.75 9.92 20.42
CA SER A 3 -15.40 9.79 19.10
C SER A 3 -14.57 10.41 17.96
N GLY A 4 -13.80 11.46 18.25
CA GLY A 4 -12.90 12.08 17.27
C GLY A 4 -11.74 11.18 16.85
N GLU A 5 -11.13 10.46 17.79
CA GLU A 5 -10.03 9.52 17.50
C GLU A 5 -10.49 8.35 16.63
N ARG A 6 -11.72 7.86 16.84
CA ARG A 6 -12.33 6.81 16.01
C ARG A 6 -12.57 7.27 14.58
N LEU A 7 -13.01 8.52 14.39
CA LEU A 7 -13.18 9.11 13.06
C LEU A 7 -11.84 9.24 12.33
N ILE A 8 -10.80 9.72 13.02
CA ILE A 8 -9.45 9.81 12.46
C ILE A 8 -8.92 8.42 12.08
N ALA A 9 -9.10 7.42 12.94
CA ALA A 9 -8.71 6.04 12.65
C ALA A 9 -9.46 5.48 11.43
N GLY A 10 -10.75 5.76 11.31
CA GLY A 10 -11.56 5.41 10.14
C GLY A 10 -11.04 6.06 8.85
N LEU A 11 -10.70 7.36 8.89
CA LEU A 11 -10.12 8.06 7.73
C LEU A 11 -8.75 7.48 7.33
N VAL A 12 -7.91 7.11 8.30
CA VAL A 12 -6.64 6.43 8.04
C VAL A 12 -6.86 5.08 7.35
N ALA A 13 -7.89 4.33 7.76
CA ALA A 13 -8.24 3.06 7.12
C ALA A 13 -8.67 3.26 5.66
N VAL A 14 -9.51 4.26 5.38
CA VAL A 14 -9.96 4.59 4.02
C VAL A 14 -8.79 5.04 3.14
N MET A 15 -7.87 5.84 3.68
CA MET A 15 -6.64 6.23 2.96
C MET A 15 -5.73 5.03 2.66
N GLY A 16 -5.61 4.10 3.60
CA GLY A 16 -4.90 2.84 3.40
C GLY A 16 -5.52 1.99 2.28
N LEU A 17 -6.85 1.85 2.28
CA LEU A 17 -7.59 1.15 1.22
C LEU A 17 -7.37 1.81 -0.15
N TYR A 18 -7.46 3.13 -0.22
CA TYR A 18 -7.23 3.88 -1.46
C TYR A 18 -5.82 3.66 -2.00
N ALA A 19 -4.80 3.70 -1.14
CA ALA A 19 -3.41 3.43 -1.53
C ALA A 19 -3.23 2.01 -2.10
N VAL A 20 -3.87 1.01 -1.50
CA VAL A 20 -3.83 -0.39 -1.97
C VAL A 20 -4.55 -0.54 -3.30
N VAL A 21 -5.78 -0.03 -3.42
CA VAL A 21 -6.61 -0.14 -4.64
C VAL A 21 -5.95 0.58 -5.81
N ARG A 22 -5.45 1.80 -5.60
CA ARG A 22 -4.75 2.57 -6.64
C ARG A 22 -3.50 1.84 -7.12
N ASN A 23 -2.73 1.22 -6.23
CA ASN A 23 -1.57 0.41 -6.62
C ASN A 23 -1.95 -0.90 -7.36
N ARG A 24 -3.20 -1.37 -7.21
CA ARG A 24 -3.74 -2.52 -7.94
C ARG A 24 -4.13 -2.16 -9.37
N SER A 25 -4.76 -1.02 -9.61
CA SER A 25 -5.07 -0.55 -10.97
C SER A 25 -3.81 -0.23 -11.78
N PHE A 26 -2.75 0.27 -11.13
CA PHE A 26 -1.43 0.37 -11.75
C PHE A 26 -0.80 -1.01 -12.06
N ALA A 27 -1.17 -2.09 -11.34
CA ALA A 27 -0.71 -3.45 -11.65
C ALA A 27 -1.09 -3.88 -13.05
N GLU A 28 -2.37 -3.71 -13.38
CA GLU A 28 -2.93 -4.16 -14.65
C GLU A 28 -2.33 -3.36 -15.81
N ALA A 29 -2.22 -2.04 -15.68
CA ALA A 29 -1.55 -1.19 -16.67
C ALA A 29 -0.05 -1.52 -16.82
N SER A 30 0.65 -1.74 -15.69
CA SER A 30 2.08 -2.06 -15.71
C SER A 30 2.39 -3.47 -16.21
N VAL A 31 1.51 -4.45 -16.03
CA VAL A 31 1.69 -5.82 -16.55
C VAL A 31 1.53 -5.84 -18.07
N VAL A 32 0.61 -5.02 -18.60
CA VAL A 32 0.43 -4.83 -20.04
C VAL A 32 1.63 -4.10 -20.66
N SER A 33 2.16 -3.05 -20.01
CA SER A 33 3.37 -2.36 -20.50
C SER A 33 4.63 -3.20 -20.33
N SER A 34 4.77 -3.90 -19.20
CA SER A 34 5.82 -4.87 -18.89
C SER A 34 5.99 -5.91 -20.00
N ARG A 35 4.91 -6.55 -20.47
CA ARG A 35 5.02 -7.53 -21.57
C ARG A 35 5.44 -6.91 -22.90
N ARG A 36 5.07 -5.65 -23.19
CA ARG A 36 5.46 -4.94 -24.42
C ARG A 36 6.89 -4.39 -24.37
N ASP A 37 7.31 -3.81 -23.25
CA ASP A 37 8.61 -3.18 -23.09
C ASP A 37 9.73 -4.17 -22.74
N PHE A 38 9.43 -5.23 -21.97
CA PHE A 38 10.44 -6.23 -21.59
C PHE A 38 10.85 -7.16 -22.74
N GLY A 39 10.09 -7.22 -23.83
CA GLY A 39 10.46 -7.96 -25.04
C GLY A 39 11.43 -7.22 -25.96
N ILE A 40 11.54 -5.88 -25.83
CA ILE A 40 12.16 -5.06 -26.89
C ILE A 40 13.48 -4.40 -26.42
N HIS A 41 13.62 -3.99 -25.15
CA HIS A 41 14.83 -3.27 -24.69
C HIS A 41 15.36 -3.70 -23.32
N LEU A 42 16.13 -4.79 -23.28
CA LEU A 42 17.00 -5.14 -22.15
C LEU A 42 18.25 -4.24 -22.15
N ARG A 43 18.14 -3.01 -21.65
CA ARG A 43 19.32 -2.16 -21.36
C ARG A 43 19.75 -2.37 -19.90
N GLU A 44 21.05 -2.56 -19.68
CA GLU A 44 21.67 -2.99 -18.42
C GLU A 44 21.46 -2.04 -17.22
N GLY A 45 21.01 -0.80 -17.46
CA GLY A 45 20.53 0.13 -16.41
C GLY A 45 19.13 -0.17 -15.86
N SER A 46 18.41 -1.15 -16.44
CA SER A 46 17.02 -1.45 -16.09
C SER A 46 16.86 -2.20 -14.78
N ARG A 47 17.87 -2.93 -14.26
CA ARG A 47 17.69 -3.72 -13.02
C ARG A 47 17.51 -2.86 -11.79
N ALA A 48 18.36 -1.84 -11.60
CA ALA A 48 18.24 -0.91 -10.47
C ALA A 48 16.95 -0.09 -10.56
N TYR A 49 16.58 0.37 -11.77
CA TYR A 49 15.32 1.08 -12.00
C TYR A 49 14.09 0.20 -11.72
N ARG A 50 14.10 -1.06 -12.18
CA ARG A 50 13.06 -2.06 -11.91
C ARG A 50 12.97 -2.39 -10.43
N PHE A 51 14.11 -2.59 -9.75
CA PHE A 51 14.15 -2.86 -8.32
C PHE A 51 13.59 -1.69 -7.54
N ASN A 52 14.01 -0.45 -7.84
CA ASN A 52 13.51 0.74 -7.17
C ASN A 52 12.00 0.89 -7.36
N TRP A 53 11.50 0.64 -8.58
CA TRP A 53 10.07 0.72 -8.88
C TRP A 53 9.24 -0.38 -8.17
N ILE A 54 9.75 -1.62 -8.14
CA ILE A 54 9.12 -2.72 -7.40
C ILE A 54 9.17 -2.45 -5.89
N PHE A 55 10.30 -1.97 -5.38
CA PHE A 55 10.51 -1.68 -3.96
C PHE A 55 9.61 -0.55 -3.48
N SER A 56 9.56 0.58 -4.20
CA SER A 56 8.67 1.70 -3.86
C SER A 56 7.21 1.27 -3.84
N ARG A 57 6.83 0.36 -4.73
CA ARG A 57 5.48 -0.18 -4.83
C ARG A 57 5.14 -1.13 -3.69
N THR A 58 6.04 -2.05 -3.36
CA THR A 58 5.88 -2.95 -2.21
C THR A 58 5.75 -2.12 -0.93
N MET A 59 6.58 -1.08 -0.78
CA MET A 59 6.47 -0.15 0.37
C MET A 59 5.11 0.57 0.40
N ALA A 60 4.62 1.09 -0.72
CA ALA A 60 3.31 1.76 -0.77
C ALA A 60 2.15 0.81 -0.42
N ILE A 61 2.20 -0.45 -0.87
CA ILE A 61 1.20 -1.46 -0.53
C ILE A 61 1.29 -1.82 0.95
N THR A 62 2.49 -2.08 1.47
CA THR A 62 2.71 -2.41 2.89
C THR A 62 2.21 -1.30 3.79
N VAL A 63 2.55 -0.04 3.50
CA VAL A 63 2.07 1.11 4.25
C VAL A 63 0.54 1.23 4.16
N GLY A 64 -0.03 1.07 2.96
CA GLY A 64 -1.48 1.08 2.77
C GLY A 64 -2.20 -0.01 3.58
N VAL A 65 -1.65 -1.22 3.64
CA VAL A 65 -2.19 -2.33 4.43
C VAL A 65 -2.08 -2.04 5.93
N VAL A 66 -0.94 -1.51 6.40
CA VAL A 66 -0.78 -1.14 7.81
C VAL A 66 -1.77 -0.05 8.22
N MET A 67 -1.96 0.97 7.37
CA MET A 67 -2.95 2.02 7.59
C MET A 67 -4.38 1.45 7.61
N LEU A 68 -4.70 0.52 6.70
CA LEU A 68 -5.99 -0.15 6.65
C LEU A 68 -6.26 -0.92 7.94
N VAL A 69 -5.34 -1.81 8.33
CA VAL A 69 -5.51 -2.67 9.51
C VAL A 69 -5.50 -1.85 10.79
N GLY A 70 -4.49 -0.99 10.98
CA GLY A 70 -4.38 -0.16 12.19
C GLY A 70 -5.51 0.85 12.33
N GLY A 71 -5.91 1.49 11.23
CA GLY A 71 -7.05 2.40 11.19
C GLY A 71 -8.38 1.68 11.47
N THR A 72 -8.57 0.47 10.92
CA THR A 72 -9.78 -0.33 11.18
C THR A 72 -9.86 -0.75 12.64
N LEU A 73 -8.76 -1.27 13.20
CA LEU A 73 -8.68 -1.66 14.62
C LEU A 73 -8.95 -0.46 15.55
N GLY A 74 -8.37 0.69 15.25
CA GLY A 74 -8.65 1.93 15.98
C GLY A 74 -10.11 2.37 15.85
N ALA A 75 -10.70 2.31 14.66
CA ALA A 75 -12.10 2.72 14.43
C ALA A 75 -13.09 1.87 15.23
N ILE A 76 -12.85 0.55 15.33
CA ILE A 76 -13.67 -0.38 16.13
C ILE A 76 -13.33 -0.36 17.62
N GLY A 77 -12.32 0.41 18.04
CA GLY A 77 -11.92 0.56 19.44
C GLY A 77 -11.14 -0.63 20.01
N ILE A 78 -10.54 -1.47 19.17
CA ILE A 78 -9.60 -2.50 19.60
C ILE A 78 -8.24 -1.84 19.80
N ASP A 79 -7.82 -1.68 21.06
CA ASP A 79 -6.48 -1.20 21.39
C ASP A 79 -5.51 -2.38 21.38
N TRP A 80 -4.89 -2.62 20.22
CA TRP A 80 -3.91 -3.68 20.01
C TRP A 80 -2.63 -3.49 20.86
N ARG A 81 -2.46 -2.33 21.51
CA ARG A 81 -1.33 -2.05 22.42
C ARG A 81 -1.47 -2.75 23.77
N ASP A 82 -2.68 -3.12 24.19
CA ASP A 82 -2.92 -3.85 25.44
C ASP A 82 -2.70 -5.37 25.29
N ILE A 83 -2.51 -5.90 24.07
CA ILE A 83 -2.27 -7.33 23.84
C ILE A 83 -0.85 -7.75 24.31
N TYR A 84 0.07 -6.80 24.47
CA TYR A 84 1.47 -7.03 24.86
C TYR A 84 1.81 -6.57 26.29
N ARG A 85 0.82 -6.23 27.12
CA ARG A 85 0.97 -6.04 28.57
C ARG A 85 0.60 -7.30 29.32
#